data_AF-A0A800JPV9-F1
#
_entry.id   AF-A0A800JPV9-F1
#
_cell.length_a   1.000
_cell.length_b   1.000
_cell.length_c   1.000
_cell.angle_alpha   90.00
_cell.angle_beta   90.00
_cell.angle_gamma   90.00
#
_symmetry.space_group_name_H-M   'P 1'
#
loop_
_entity.id
_entity.type
_entity.pdbx_description
1 polymer ?
#
loop_
_entity_poly.entity_id
_entity_poly.type
_entity_poly.pdbx_seq_one_letter_code
_entity_poly.pdbx_strand_id
1 'polypeptide(L)'
;MANKKNRWFLPTNTDNLKMMVAQGLMSSPDGFSPNKYYKDELENYPGFIPVFKNSIPKNTLDLIISEQENMTTCLIEIDLTKITQGDAKNQNYEVVEVSINAHDDLLLLLAPLPLSCIKQIIFKSVDDKLSLEAEQNLSSNFILSDLKTHYSKTDEKLFKASNDKESMEFFHKDKVGENEIESQVDLVKLVNYPRIYAFGGLLTSLFYFAKNGKLSNNIYQDFYTIDKADLADDKLCIHQYFNQIENDGILQTMYSKLLDRLISRENSKDDIIMLLETDDWGEKFKSRTQDLAQMLREFENNETTISEKFSKAIKPLERLLLMLFHKESIESLIEYQLDMFTEDDYLLFSLIFGVRDKFIKTPKFIREYQNLQNFISSKMAEYAHSELKSGIKFKSTSSPKTVWDILNTKNTAKKAGKKLEITDCVQAVMSGDCQIQGNDRIFKGYAEPKYKIIENKYFKIISSKNISAEIYNNLARLK
;
A
#
# COMPACT_ATOMS: atom_id res chain seq x y z
N MET A 1 31.68 -29.07 11.99
CA MET A 1 31.25 -28.28 10.83
C MET A 1 30.20 -27.29 11.31
N ALA A 2 30.42 -25.99 11.16
CA ALA A 2 29.39 -25.00 11.52
C ALA A 2 28.18 -25.24 10.61
N ASN A 3 27.01 -25.46 11.21
CA ASN A 3 25.78 -25.76 10.48
C ASN A 3 25.47 -24.57 9.56
N LYS A 4 25.72 -24.70 8.24
CA LYS A 4 25.54 -23.61 7.28
C LYS A 4 24.05 -23.28 7.26
N LYS A 5 23.69 -22.09 7.73
CA LYS A 5 22.28 -21.67 7.82
C LYS A 5 21.67 -21.66 6.43
N ASN A 6 20.53 -22.35 6.26
CA ASN A 6 19.80 -22.36 4.99
C ASN A 6 19.34 -20.95 4.62
N ARG A 7 19.48 -20.63 3.33
CA ARG A 7 19.03 -19.38 2.70
C ARG A 7 18.08 -19.73 1.56
N TRP A 8 17.06 -18.90 1.36
CA TRP A 8 16.00 -19.11 0.38
C TRP A 8 15.95 -17.92 -0.56
N PHE A 9 15.95 -18.17 -1.86
CA PHE A 9 16.15 -17.14 -2.88
C PHE A 9 15.08 -17.19 -3.97
N LEU A 10 14.47 -16.04 -4.26
CA LEU A 10 13.73 -15.81 -5.50
C LEU A 10 14.68 -15.16 -6.52
N PRO A 11 15.09 -15.89 -7.58
CA PRO A 11 15.85 -15.32 -8.68
C PRO A 11 14.94 -14.54 -9.63
N THR A 12 15.32 -13.31 -9.96
CA THR A 12 14.55 -12.41 -10.85
C THR A 12 15.49 -11.41 -11.53
N ASN A 13 14.94 -10.44 -12.26
CA ASN A 13 15.66 -9.30 -12.83
C ASN A 13 15.32 -8.00 -12.08
N THR A 14 16.18 -6.99 -12.26
CA THR A 14 15.99 -5.69 -11.63
C THR A 14 14.73 -4.96 -12.07
N ASP A 15 14.24 -5.16 -13.30
CA ASP A 15 13.02 -4.52 -13.79
C ASP A 15 11.75 -5.07 -13.13
N ASN A 16 11.66 -6.39 -12.97
CA ASN A 16 10.60 -7.04 -12.22
C ASN A 16 10.65 -6.64 -10.74
N LEU A 17 11.85 -6.64 -10.13
CA LEU A 17 12.05 -6.16 -8.76
C LEU A 17 11.55 -4.71 -8.60
N LYS A 18 11.88 -3.81 -9.55
CA LYS A 18 11.41 -2.42 -9.52
C LYS A 18 9.89 -2.36 -9.54
N MET A 19 9.23 -3.18 -10.35
CA MET A 19 7.77 -3.23 -10.39
C MET A 19 7.17 -3.76 -9.09
N MET A 20 7.71 -4.85 -8.52
CA MET A 20 7.26 -5.40 -7.23
C MET A 20 7.36 -4.35 -6.11
N VAL A 21 8.50 -3.65 -6.04
CA VAL A 21 8.71 -2.60 -5.05
C VAL A 21 7.77 -1.41 -5.30
N ALA A 22 7.60 -1.01 -6.57
CA ALA A 22 6.72 0.08 -6.94
C ALA A 22 5.26 -0.21 -6.61
N GLN A 23 4.80 -1.45 -6.81
CA GLN A 23 3.46 -1.93 -6.45
C GLN A 23 3.32 -2.25 -4.96
N GLY A 24 4.43 -2.38 -4.23
CA GLY A 24 4.46 -2.63 -2.80
C GLY A 24 4.24 -4.09 -2.42
N LEU A 25 4.36 -5.05 -3.34
CA LEU A 25 4.16 -6.48 -3.11
C LEU A 25 5.06 -7.31 -4.02
N MET A 26 5.48 -8.49 -3.53
CA MET A 26 6.00 -9.53 -4.41
C MET A 26 4.80 -10.30 -4.96
N SER A 27 4.50 -10.09 -6.24
CA SER A 27 3.36 -10.65 -6.94
C SER A 27 3.77 -11.74 -7.93
N SER A 28 2.81 -12.59 -8.29
CA SER A 28 2.87 -13.44 -9.48
C SER A 28 2.72 -12.58 -10.76
N PRO A 29 3.04 -13.12 -11.96
CA PRO A 29 3.12 -12.30 -13.18
C PRO A 29 1.83 -11.55 -13.54
N ASP A 30 0.67 -12.09 -13.20
CA ASP A 30 -0.65 -11.46 -13.35
C ASP A 30 -0.86 -10.20 -12.49
N GLY A 31 -0.02 -9.99 -11.48
CA GLY A 31 0.02 -8.75 -10.70
C GLY A 31 0.73 -7.60 -11.39
N PHE A 32 1.41 -7.84 -12.51
CA PHE A 32 2.12 -6.81 -13.25
C PHE A 32 1.18 -6.07 -14.22
N SER A 33 1.55 -4.85 -14.59
CA SER A 33 0.87 -4.18 -15.70
C SER A 33 1.10 -4.95 -17.01
N PRO A 34 0.20 -4.92 -17.99
CA PRO A 34 0.34 -5.68 -19.23
C PRO A 34 1.62 -5.27 -19.94
N ASN A 35 2.33 -6.24 -20.48
CA ASN A 35 3.57 -6.02 -21.23
C ASN A 35 4.66 -5.29 -20.40
N LYS A 36 4.59 -5.35 -19.06
CA LYS A 36 5.61 -4.80 -18.14
C LYS A 36 6.34 -5.87 -17.33
N TYR A 37 5.90 -7.12 -17.41
CA TYR A 37 6.57 -8.25 -16.82
C TYR A 37 7.62 -8.78 -17.80
N TYR A 38 8.82 -9.03 -17.31
CA TYR A 38 9.89 -9.69 -18.04
C TYR A 38 10.04 -11.13 -17.57
N LYS A 39 10.48 -12.04 -18.43
CA LYS A 39 10.62 -13.46 -18.10
C LYS A 39 11.56 -13.70 -16.92
N ASP A 40 11.06 -14.46 -15.95
CA ASP A 40 11.82 -15.08 -14.86
C ASP A 40 11.06 -16.33 -14.35
N GLU A 41 11.51 -16.92 -13.25
CA GLU A 41 10.95 -18.17 -12.72
C GLU A 41 9.48 -18.08 -12.30
N LEU A 42 8.93 -16.89 -12.05
CA LEU A 42 7.51 -16.72 -11.71
C LEU A 42 6.57 -17.15 -12.83
N GLU A 43 7.03 -17.12 -14.09
CA GLU A 43 6.24 -17.57 -15.25
C GLU A 43 5.99 -19.09 -15.21
N ASN A 44 6.92 -19.85 -14.64
CA ASN A 44 6.83 -21.31 -14.55
C ASN A 44 5.88 -21.78 -13.43
N TYR A 45 5.54 -20.90 -12.47
CA TYR A 45 4.71 -21.24 -11.31
C TYR A 45 3.58 -20.20 -11.10
N PRO A 46 2.56 -20.17 -11.97
CA PRO A 46 1.45 -19.22 -11.85
C PRO A 46 0.79 -19.24 -10.48
N GLY A 47 0.61 -18.06 -9.88
CA GLY A 47 0.02 -17.90 -8.54
C GLY A 47 0.96 -18.21 -7.36
N PHE A 48 2.20 -18.62 -7.62
CA PHE A 48 3.20 -18.90 -6.58
C PHE A 48 4.47 -18.06 -6.78
N ILE A 49 5.24 -17.94 -5.71
CA ILE A 49 6.57 -17.33 -5.65
C ILE A 49 7.57 -18.47 -5.38
N PRO A 50 8.35 -18.89 -6.38
CA PRO A 50 9.32 -19.97 -6.24
C PRO A 50 10.56 -19.48 -5.47
N VAL A 51 10.94 -20.19 -4.41
CA VAL A 51 12.14 -19.90 -3.63
C VAL A 51 13.07 -21.11 -3.57
N PHE A 52 14.33 -20.92 -3.98
CA PHE A 52 15.34 -21.97 -4.04
C PHE A 52 16.23 -21.96 -2.81
N LYS A 53 16.54 -23.14 -2.30
CA LYS A 53 17.39 -23.35 -1.14
C LYS A 53 18.86 -23.32 -1.53
N ASN A 54 19.63 -22.39 -0.95
CA ASN A 54 21.09 -22.28 -0.97
C ASN A 54 21.79 -22.11 -2.34
N SER A 55 21.20 -22.53 -3.46
CA SER A 55 21.76 -22.49 -4.81
C SER A 55 20.66 -22.24 -5.84
N ILE A 56 21.01 -21.60 -6.96
CA ILE A 56 20.08 -21.32 -8.06
C ILE A 56 20.40 -22.25 -9.24
N PRO A 57 19.40 -22.93 -9.83
CA PRO A 57 19.60 -23.70 -11.06
C PRO A 57 20.10 -22.83 -12.21
N LYS A 58 20.97 -23.39 -13.07
CA LYS A 58 21.51 -22.67 -14.23
C LYS A 58 20.40 -22.20 -15.18
N ASN A 59 19.46 -23.08 -15.50
CA ASN A 59 18.38 -22.77 -16.44
C ASN A 59 17.51 -21.59 -15.96
N THR A 60 17.35 -21.43 -14.64
CA THR A 60 16.66 -20.27 -14.05
C THR A 60 17.42 -18.97 -14.30
N LEU A 61 18.74 -18.97 -14.15
CA LEU A 61 19.57 -17.80 -14.45
C LEU A 61 19.57 -17.48 -15.96
N ASP A 62 19.64 -18.51 -16.80
CA ASP A 62 19.60 -18.38 -18.26
C ASP A 62 18.24 -17.84 -18.73
N LEU A 63 17.13 -18.27 -18.11
CA LEU A 63 15.77 -17.77 -18.40
C LEU A 63 15.67 -16.26 -18.16
N ILE A 64 16.20 -15.76 -17.04
CA ILE A 64 16.12 -14.35 -16.67
C ILE A 64 16.77 -13.44 -17.72
N ILE A 65 17.84 -13.88 -18.35
CA ILE A 65 18.54 -13.08 -19.38
C ILE A 65 18.09 -13.41 -20.81
N SER A 66 17.14 -14.34 -20.97
CA SER A 66 16.73 -14.83 -22.30
C SER A 66 15.91 -13.85 -23.11
N GLU A 67 15.18 -12.93 -22.45
CA GLU A 67 14.30 -11.98 -23.13
C GLU A 67 15.06 -10.79 -23.71
N GLN A 68 16.08 -10.28 -23.01
CA GLN A 68 16.89 -9.14 -23.45
C GLN A 68 18.35 -9.27 -22.99
N GLU A 69 19.30 -8.94 -23.88
CA GLU A 69 20.75 -9.10 -23.62
C GLU A 69 21.27 -8.29 -22.42
N ASN A 70 20.63 -7.16 -22.08
CA ASN A 70 21.06 -6.24 -21.02
C ASN A 70 20.32 -6.40 -19.69
N MET A 71 19.52 -7.47 -19.53
CA MET A 71 18.80 -7.73 -18.29
C MET A 71 19.76 -7.99 -17.13
N THR A 72 19.55 -7.29 -16.01
CA THR A 72 20.38 -7.43 -14.82
C THR A 72 19.72 -8.38 -13.82
N THR A 73 20.30 -9.57 -13.66
CA THR A 73 19.83 -10.57 -12.68
C THR A 73 20.08 -10.10 -11.25
N CYS A 74 19.10 -10.31 -10.37
CA CYS A 74 19.25 -10.15 -8.92
C CYS A 74 18.58 -11.31 -8.18
N LEU A 75 18.98 -11.54 -6.93
CA LEU A 75 18.39 -12.57 -6.08
C LEU A 75 17.74 -11.92 -4.86
N ILE A 76 16.47 -12.20 -4.63
CA ILE A 76 15.76 -11.74 -3.43
C ILE A 76 15.87 -12.84 -2.38
N GLU A 77 16.60 -12.59 -1.29
CA GLU A 77 16.65 -13.52 -0.17
C GLU A 77 15.40 -13.34 0.70
N ILE A 78 14.63 -14.41 0.85
CA ILE A 78 13.37 -14.42 1.59
C ILE A 78 13.60 -14.89 3.04
N ASP A 79 13.07 -14.13 4.00
CA ASP A 79 13.02 -14.51 5.41
C ASP A 79 11.75 -15.32 5.70
N LEU A 80 11.84 -16.65 5.58
CA LEU A 80 10.71 -17.54 5.86
C LEU A 80 10.16 -17.42 7.29
N THR A 81 10.93 -16.88 8.26
CA THR A 81 10.42 -16.67 9.63
C THR A 81 9.35 -15.58 9.73
N LYS A 82 9.15 -14.82 8.65
CA LYS A 82 8.11 -13.81 8.53
C LYS A 82 6.77 -14.42 8.16
N ILE A 83 6.73 -15.66 7.68
CA ILE A 83 5.51 -16.42 7.45
C ILE A 83 5.26 -17.24 8.71
N THR A 84 4.16 -16.95 9.40
CA THR A 84 3.86 -17.50 10.74
C THR A 84 2.82 -18.59 10.72
N GLN A 85 1.97 -18.63 9.70
CA GLN A 85 0.95 -19.65 9.46
C GLN A 85 0.75 -19.83 7.95
N GLY A 86 0.29 -21.01 7.55
CA GLY A 86 0.03 -21.40 6.15
C GLY A 86 1.09 -22.36 5.60
N ASP A 87 0.75 -23.00 4.48
CA ASP A 87 1.58 -24.01 3.84
C ASP A 87 2.22 -23.49 2.55
N ALA A 88 3.34 -24.11 2.17
CA ALA A 88 3.92 -24.00 0.84
C ALA A 88 3.58 -25.25 0.02
N LYS A 89 3.94 -25.23 -1.26
CA LYS A 89 4.07 -26.47 -2.04
C LYS A 89 5.54 -26.78 -2.32
N ASN A 90 5.89 -28.05 -2.45
CA ASN A 90 7.21 -28.45 -2.97
C ASN A 90 7.20 -28.50 -4.52
N GLN A 91 8.30 -28.98 -5.11
CA GLN A 91 8.45 -29.17 -6.55
C GLN A 91 7.42 -30.14 -7.18
N ASN A 92 6.82 -31.03 -6.39
CA ASN A 92 5.78 -31.97 -6.82
C ASN A 92 4.36 -31.43 -6.54
N TYR A 93 4.23 -30.16 -6.17
CA TYR A 93 2.97 -29.52 -5.77
C TYR A 93 2.32 -30.12 -4.50
N GLU A 94 3.08 -30.89 -3.72
CA GLU A 94 2.63 -31.44 -2.44
C GLU A 94 2.69 -30.37 -1.36
N VAL A 95 1.69 -30.35 -0.49
CA VAL A 95 1.60 -29.40 0.63
C VAL A 95 2.69 -29.70 1.65
N VAL A 96 3.49 -28.69 1.98
CA VAL A 96 4.59 -28.78 2.94
C VAL A 96 4.59 -27.58 3.89
N GLU A 97 5.07 -27.79 5.12
CA GLU A 97 5.19 -26.72 6.11
C GLU A 97 6.25 -25.68 5.68
N VAL A 98 5.93 -24.40 5.82
CA VAL A 98 6.89 -23.31 5.58
C VAL A 98 7.97 -23.32 6.66
N SER A 99 9.14 -23.85 6.34
CA SER A 99 10.27 -23.97 7.29
C SER A 99 11.61 -23.59 6.67
N ILE A 100 12.45 -22.87 7.42
CA ILE A 100 13.85 -22.59 7.04
C ILE A 100 14.63 -23.89 6.80
N ASN A 101 14.26 -24.94 7.54
CA ASN A 101 14.92 -26.24 7.50
C ASN A 101 14.16 -27.26 6.65
N ALA A 102 13.22 -26.82 5.81
CA ALA A 102 12.50 -27.70 4.89
C ALA A 102 13.51 -28.56 4.09
N HIS A 103 13.17 -29.83 3.89
CA HIS A 103 14.08 -30.77 3.23
C HIS A 103 14.22 -30.47 1.74
N ASP A 104 13.14 -30.02 1.11
CA ASP A 104 13.04 -29.67 -0.30
C ASP A 104 14.01 -28.56 -0.70
N ASP A 105 14.44 -28.59 -1.97
CA ASP A 105 15.33 -27.59 -2.56
C ASP A 105 14.57 -26.41 -3.18
N LEU A 106 13.26 -26.56 -3.40
CA LEU A 106 12.34 -25.57 -3.95
C LEU A 106 11.07 -25.55 -3.12
N LEU A 107 10.64 -24.35 -2.72
CA LEU A 107 9.31 -24.11 -2.15
C LEU A 107 8.55 -23.12 -3.04
N LEU A 108 7.26 -23.39 -3.23
CA LEU A 108 6.31 -22.55 -3.92
C LEU A 108 5.43 -21.88 -2.87
N LEU A 109 5.69 -20.60 -2.61
CA LEU A 109 4.94 -19.80 -1.66
C LEU A 109 3.73 -19.19 -2.37
N LEU A 110 2.52 -19.31 -1.85
CA LEU A 110 1.36 -18.71 -2.49
C LEU A 110 1.52 -17.18 -2.56
N ALA A 111 1.32 -16.60 -3.75
CA ALA A 111 1.39 -15.16 -3.94
C ALA A 111 0.13 -14.45 -3.39
N PRO A 112 0.22 -13.15 -3.04
CA PRO A 112 1.44 -12.33 -2.97
C PRO A 112 2.16 -12.40 -1.61
N LEU A 113 3.46 -12.12 -1.59
CA LEU A 113 4.21 -11.92 -0.35
C LEU A 113 4.47 -10.43 -0.08
N PRO A 114 4.45 -9.99 1.19
CA PRO A 114 4.80 -8.63 1.52
C PRO A 114 6.31 -8.39 1.37
N LEU A 115 6.69 -7.15 1.06
CA LEU A 115 8.09 -6.71 0.97
C LEU A 115 8.84 -6.90 2.30
N SER A 116 8.13 -6.95 3.43
CA SER A 116 8.71 -7.23 4.75
C SER A 116 9.27 -8.66 4.89
N CYS A 117 8.92 -9.57 3.97
CA CYS A 117 9.55 -10.89 3.82
C CYS A 117 10.91 -10.83 3.13
N ILE A 118 11.26 -9.73 2.45
CA ILE A 118 12.58 -9.56 1.83
C ILE A 118 13.60 -9.30 2.93
N LYS A 119 14.55 -10.23 3.08
CA LYS A 119 15.68 -10.06 3.99
C LYS A 119 16.72 -9.11 3.42
N GLN A 120 17.06 -9.32 2.15
CA GLN A 120 17.98 -8.50 1.36
C GLN A 120 17.87 -8.85 -0.13
N ILE A 121 18.22 -7.89 -0.98
CA ILE A 121 18.35 -8.04 -2.42
C ILE A 121 19.84 -8.17 -2.74
N ILE A 122 20.23 -9.24 -3.40
CA ILE A 122 21.62 -9.60 -3.66
C ILE A 122 21.94 -9.37 -5.13
N PHE A 123 23.08 -8.75 -5.38
CA PHE A 123 23.57 -8.43 -6.73
C PHE A 123 24.83 -9.21 -7.07
N LYS A 124 25.02 -9.45 -8.37
CA LYS A 124 26.20 -10.09 -8.92
C LYS A 124 27.44 -9.20 -8.82
N SER A 125 27.29 -7.89 -8.94
CA SER A 125 28.38 -6.92 -8.84
C SER A 125 28.03 -5.71 -7.96
N VAL A 126 29.06 -4.97 -7.55
CA VAL A 126 28.86 -3.66 -6.88
C VAL A 126 28.20 -2.66 -7.83
N ASP A 127 28.54 -2.71 -9.12
CA ASP A 127 28.03 -1.77 -10.11
C ASP A 127 26.52 -1.94 -10.33
N ASP A 128 26.03 -3.18 -10.42
CA ASP A 128 24.59 -3.47 -10.52
C ASP A 128 23.83 -2.94 -9.30
N LYS A 129 24.40 -3.14 -8.11
CA LYS A 129 23.84 -2.64 -6.85
C LYS A 129 23.73 -1.12 -6.86
N LEU A 130 24.83 -0.42 -7.19
CA LEU A 130 24.87 1.04 -7.21
C LEU A 130 23.95 1.62 -8.30
N SER A 131 23.83 0.94 -9.45
CA SER A 131 22.95 1.33 -10.54
C SER A 131 21.49 1.32 -10.10
N LEU A 132 21.03 0.23 -9.47
CA LEU A 132 19.67 0.16 -8.91
C LEU A 132 19.44 1.20 -7.80
N GLU A 133 20.43 1.40 -6.91
CA GLU A 133 20.33 2.42 -5.86
C GLU A 133 20.25 3.84 -6.43
N ALA A 134 20.85 4.11 -7.59
CA ALA A 134 20.74 5.40 -8.27
C ALA A 134 19.36 5.61 -8.92
N GLU A 135 18.72 4.54 -9.40
CA GLU A 135 17.40 4.61 -10.04
C GLU A 135 16.29 5.17 -9.14
N GLN A 136 16.38 4.98 -7.82
CA GLN A 136 15.40 5.55 -6.88
C GLN A 136 15.36 7.09 -6.93
N ASN A 137 16.41 7.74 -7.43
CA ASN A 137 16.47 9.19 -7.63
C ASN A 137 15.88 9.63 -8.97
N LEU A 138 15.75 8.71 -9.93
CA LEU A 138 15.25 8.97 -11.28
C LEU A 138 13.76 8.63 -11.41
N SER A 139 13.27 7.66 -10.64
CA SER A 139 11.88 7.21 -10.67
C SER A 139 11.16 7.58 -9.38
N SER A 140 10.07 8.35 -9.49
CA SER A 140 9.19 8.64 -8.36
C SER A 140 8.47 7.40 -7.83
N ASN A 141 8.33 6.35 -8.65
CA ASN A 141 7.55 5.16 -8.33
C ASN A 141 8.37 4.05 -7.66
N PHE A 142 9.70 4.12 -7.67
CA PHE A 142 10.58 3.09 -7.12
C PHE A 142 11.39 3.62 -5.93
N ILE A 143 11.19 3.04 -4.75
CA ILE A 143 11.81 3.48 -3.50
C ILE A 143 12.21 2.25 -2.69
N LEU A 144 13.50 2.14 -2.40
CA LEU A 144 14.01 1.02 -1.60
C LEU A 144 13.58 1.15 -0.13
N SER A 145 13.50 2.36 0.41
CA SER A 145 13.03 2.67 1.78
C SER A 145 13.68 1.74 2.83
N ASP A 146 12.94 0.74 3.33
CA ASP A 146 13.39 -0.22 4.35
C ASP A 146 14.12 -1.47 3.78
N LEU A 147 14.19 -1.61 2.46
CA LEU A 147 14.82 -2.75 1.77
C LEU A 147 16.34 -2.64 1.79
N LYS A 148 16.98 -3.77 2.03
CA LYS A 148 18.45 -3.86 2.08
C LYS A 148 18.99 -4.40 0.78
N THR A 149 19.94 -3.70 0.20
CA THR A 149 20.74 -4.15 -0.94
C THR A 149 22.06 -4.73 -0.44
N HIS A 150 22.53 -5.81 -1.06
CA HIS A 150 23.72 -6.53 -0.64
C HIS A 150 24.56 -6.96 -1.84
N TYR A 151 25.87 -6.89 -1.66
CA TYR A 151 26.84 -7.51 -2.54
C TYR A 151 27.97 -8.06 -1.67
N SER A 152 28.43 -9.27 -2.01
CA SER A 152 29.67 -9.81 -1.48
C SER A 152 30.31 -10.78 -2.48
N LYS A 153 31.64 -10.88 -2.47
CA LYS A 153 32.40 -11.85 -3.30
C LYS A 153 31.98 -13.31 -3.04
N THR A 154 31.42 -13.61 -1.88
CA THR A 154 30.93 -14.97 -1.56
C THR A 154 29.61 -15.24 -2.27
N ASP A 155 28.71 -14.25 -2.28
CA ASP A 155 27.39 -14.35 -2.91
C ASP A 155 27.46 -14.26 -4.44
N GLU A 156 28.52 -13.71 -5.02
CA GLU A 156 28.78 -13.80 -6.48
C GLU A 156 28.72 -15.25 -7.01
N LYS A 157 29.08 -16.23 -6.16
CA LYS A 157 29.04 -17.65 -6.55
C LYS A 157 27.62 -18.16 -6.76
N LEU A 158 26.60 -17.51 -6.18
CA LEU A 158 25.19 -17.85 -6.41
C LEU A 158 24.73 -17.54 -7.84
N PHE A 159 25.46 -16.67 -8.54
CA PHE A 159 25.24 -16.30 -9.94
C PHE A 159 26.10 -17.11 -10.92
N LYS A 160 26.84 -18.11 -10.42
CA LYS A 160 27.62 -19.04 -11.24
C LYS A 160 26.88 -20.37 -11.26
N ALA A 161 26.66 -20.90 -12.46
CA ALA A 161 25.99 -22.17 -12.67
C ALA A 161 26.53 -23.28 -11.74
N SER A 162 25.68 -23.87 -10.90
CA SER A 162 25.99 -25.17 -10.31
C SER A 162 25.70 -26.24 -11.37
N ASN A 163 26.74 -26.80 -11.98
CA ASN A 163 26.59 -27.96 -12.87
C ASN A 163 26.23 -29.25 -12.09
N ASP A 164 26.28 -29.22 -10.76
CA ASP A 164 26.12 -30.39 -9.89
C ASP A 164 24.66 -30.86 -9.69
N LYS A 165 23.68 -30.15 -10.26
CA LYS A 165 22.30 -30.62 -10.32
C LYS A 165 21.87 -30.65 -11.78
N GLU A 166 22.24 -31.73 -12.46
CA GLU A 166 21.58 -32.15 -13.70
C GLU A 166 20.08 -32.07 -13.47
N SER A 167 19.43 -31.15 -14.20
CA SER A 167 17.98 -31.03 -14.34
C SER A 167 17.19 -31.37 -13.08
N MET A 168 16.87 -30.36 -12.24
CA MET A 168 15.48 -30.35 -11.76
C MET A 168 14.65 -30.44 -13.03
N GLU A 169 13.88 -31.52 -13.22
CA GLU A 169 12.91 -31.57 -14.31
C GLU A 169 11.95 -30.41 -14.05
N PHE A 170 12.21 -29.29 -14.72
CA PHE A 170 11.35 -28.13 -14.71
C PHE A 170 9.98 -28.60 -15.18
N PHE A 171 8.93 -27.91 -14.72
CA PHE A 171 7.61 -28.01 -15.31
C PHE A 171 7.72 -27.63 -16.79
N HIS A 172 7.99 -28.62 -17.64
CA HIS A 172 7.76 -28.52 -19.06
C HIS A 172 6.26 -28.60 -19.22
N LYS A 173 5.65 -27.47 -19.56
CA LYS A 173 4.27 -27.39 -20.09
C LYS A 173 4.01 -28.47 -21.17
N ASP A 174 5.07 -28.95 -21.81
CA ASP A 174 5.06 -29.97 -22.87
C ASP A 174 5.04 -31.43 -22.38
N LYS A 175 5.24 -31.73 -21.08
CA LYS A 175 5.32 -33.11 -20.55
C LYS A 175 4.11 -33.57 -19.74
N VAL A 176 3.20 -32.67 -19.38
CA VAL A 176 1.95 -32.98 -18.68
C VAL A 176 0.82 -32.69 -19.67
N GLY A 177 -0.06 -33.67 -19.92
CA GLY A 177 -1.19 -33.46 -20.83
C GLY A 177 -2.00 -32.24 -20.38
N GLU A 178 -2.47 -31.42 -21.32
CA GLU A 178 -3.21 -30.18 -21.06
C GLU A 178 -4.33 -30.36 -20.00
N ASN A 179 -4.92 -31.55 -19.92
CA ASN A 179 -5.98 -31.91 -18.97
C ASN A 179 -5.52 -32.12 -17.50
N GLU A 180 -4.25 -32.47 -17.23
CA GLU A 180 -3.73 -32.61 -15.86
C GLU A 180 -3.26 -31.27 -15.28
N ILE A 181 -2.77 -30.36 -16.14
CA ILE A 181 -2.41 -28.98 -15.79
C ILE A 181 -3.64 -28.18 -15.38
N GLU A 182 -4.74 -28.29 -16.13
CA GLU A 182 -6.02 -27.68 -15.75
C GLU A 182 -6.45 -28.15 -14.36
N SER A 183 -6.44 -29.45 -14.08
CA SER A 183 -6.91 -29.97 -12.78
C SER A 183 -6.12 -29.51 -11.53
N GLN A 184 -4.85 -29.13 -11.66
CA GLN A 184 -4.01 -28.68 -10.53
C GLN A 184 -3.86 -27.15 -10.43
N VAL A 185 -4.01 -26.44 -11.56
CA VAL A 185 -4.01 -24.97 -11.65
C VAL A 185 -5.41 -24.38 -11.42
N ASP A 186 -6.49 -25.13 -11.72
CA ASP A 186 -7.90 -24.74 -11.56
C ASP A 186 -8.32 -24.42 -10.11
N LEU A 187 -7.47 -24.72 -9.12
CA LEU A 187 -7.74 -24.47 -7.71
C LEU A 187 -7.11 -23.16 -7.17
N VAL A 188 -6.24 -22.48 -7.93
CA VAL A 188 -5.68 -21.20 -7.49
C VAL A 188 -6.66 -20.09 -7.85
N LYS A 189 -7.46 -19.67 -6.87
CA LYS A 189 -8.29 -18.46 -7.00
C LYS A 189 -7.43 -17.31 -7.49
N LEU A 190 -7.87 -16.68 -8.60
CA LEU A 190 -7.16 -15.56 -9.19
C LEU A 190 -7.09 -14.39 -8.19
N VAL A 191 -5.89 -13.84 -8.02
CA VAL A 191 -5.65 -12.72 -7.11
C VAL A 191 -6.14 -11.43 -7.77
N ASN A 192 -7.02 -10.67 -7.09
CA ASN A 192 -7.47 -9.37 -7.58
C ASN A 192 -6.44 -8.27 -7.26
N TYR A 193 -5.29 -8.32 -7.92
CA TYR A 193 -4.21 -7.36 -7.74
C TYR A 193 -4.63 -5.89 -7.89
N PRO A 194 -5.45 -5.49 -8.88
CA PRO A 194 -5.93 -4.10 -8.98
C PRO A 194 -6.59 -3.60 -7.69
N ARG A 195 -7.44 -4.43 -7.07
CA ARG A 195 -8.13 -4.10 -5.83
C ARG A 195 -7.18 -4.09 -4.63
N ILE A 196 -6.25 -5.02 -4.55
CA ILE A 196 -5.21 -5.06 -3.51
C ILE A 196 -4.32 -3.81 -3.56
N TYR A 197 -3.86 -3.41 -4.75
CA TYR A 197 -3.05 -2.20 -4.92
C TYR A 197 -3.84 -0.92 -4.61
N ALA A 198 -5.15 -0.91 -4.90
CA ALA A 198 -6.04 0.19 -4.52
C ALA A 198 -6.22 0.27 -3.00
N PHE A 199 -6.33 -0.86 -2.31
CA PHE A 199 -6.33 -0.91 -0.85
C PHE A 199 -5.04 -0.34 -0.26
N GLY A 200 -3.87 -0.69 -0.84
CA GLY A 200 -2.59 -0.09 -0.44
C GLY A 200 -2.52 1.43 -0.64
N GLY A 201 -3.01 1.92 -1.78
CA GLY A 201 -3.09 3.36 -2.06
C GLY A 201 -4.02 4.09 -1.10
N LEU A 202 -5.19 3.50 -0.80
CA LEU A 202 -6.14 3.98 0.19
C LEU A 202 -5.47 4.12 1.57
N LEU A 203 -4.83 3.06 2.08
CA LEU A 203 -4.20 3.09 3.39
C LEU A 203 -3.05 4.10 3.47
N THR A 204 -2.26 4.24 2.40
CA THR A 204 -1.14 5.18 2.36
C THR A 204 -1.62 6.63 2.33
N SER A 205 -2.70 6.89 1.59
CA SER A 205 -3.37 8.19 1.55
C SER A 205 -3.97 8.56 2.90
N LEU A 206 -4.73 7.64 3.51
CA LEU A 206 -5.30 7.83 4.86
C LEU A 206 -4.23 8.14 5.90
N PHE A 207 -3.11 7.41 5.86
CA PHE A 207 -1.99 7.64 6.78
C PHE A 207 -1.45 9.08 6.67
N TYR A 208 -1.32 9.63 5.46
CA TYR A 208 -0.89 11.02 5.29
C TYR A 208 -1.94 12.00 5.83
N PHE A 209 -3.20 11.81 5.45
CA PHE A 209 -4.31 12.68 5.84
C PHE A 209 -4.74 12.52 7.30
N ALA A 210 -4.28 11.49 8.02
CA ALA A 210 -4.41 11.36 9.46
C ALA A 210 -3.78 12.55 10.23
N LYS A 211 -2.88 13.31 9.59
CA LYS A 211 -2.38 14.59 10.13
C LYS A 211 -3.47 15.65 10.31
N ASN A 212 -4.64 15.52 9.68
CA ASN A 212 -5.64 16.59 9.67
C ASN A 212 -6.42 16.69 10.98
N GLY A 213 -6.47 15.63 11.78
CA GLY A 213 -7.18 15.64 13.05
C GLY A 213 -7.48 14.27 13.61
N LYS A 214 -8.31 14.27 14.66
CA LYS A 214 -8.71 13.05 15.37
C LYS A 214 -9.57 12.13 14.51
N LEU A 215 -10.47 12.70 13.71
CA LEU A 215 -11.38 11.93 12.87
C LEU A 215 -10.57 11.19 11.81
N SER A 216 -9.72 11.88 11.05
CA SER A 216 -8.87 11.25 10.03
C SER A 216 -7.95 10.20 10.64
N ASN A 217 -7.39 10.46 11.83
CA ASN A 217 -6.58 9.45 12.52
C ASN A 217 -7.37 8.19 12.86
N ASN A 218 -8.54 8.34 13.50
CA ASN A 218 -9.37 7.19 13.87
C ASN A 218 -9.75 6.35 12.65
N ILE A 219 -10.16 7.01 11.56
CA ILE A 219 -10.58 6.34 10.32
C ILE A 219 -9.41 5.60 9.67
N TYR A 220 -8.19 6.15 9.71
CA TYR A 220 -7.00 5.40 9.31
C TYR A 220 -6.83 4.10 10.12
N GLN A 221 -7.02 4.16 11.44
CA GLN A 221 -6.91 2.99 12.33
C GLN A 221 -7.98 1.94 12.00
N ASP A 222 -9.21 2.37 11.76
CA ASP A 222 -10.34 1.51 11.41
C ASP A 222 -10.08 0.74 10.11
N PHE A 223 -9.56 1.41 9.07
CA PHE A 223 -9.30 0.76 7.78
C PHE A 223 -8.14 -0.24 7.80
N TYR A 224 -7.09 -0.03 8.59
CA TYR A 224 -5.96 -0.98 8.61
C TYR A 224 -6.16 -2.16 9.57
N THR A 225 -7.06 -2.03 10.54
CA THR A 225 -7.38 -3.11 11.49
C THR A 225 -8.37 -4.13 10.92
N ILE A 226 -9.13 -3.79 9.88
CA ILE A 226 -10.08 -4.68 9.17
C ILE A 226 -11.24 -5.19 10.07
N ASP A 227 -11.19 -4.91 11.37
CA ASP A 227 -12.27 -5.20 12.31
C ASP A 227 -13.35 -4.10 12.26
N LYS A 228 -14.58 -4.46 12.64
CA LYS A 228 -15.80 -3.62 12.54
C LYS A 228 -15.54 -2.15 12.86
N ALA A 229 -15.44 -1.36 11.79
CA ALA A 229 -15.34 0.09 11.87
C ALA A 229 -16.71 0.71 12.16
N ASP A 230 -16.78 1.64 13.11
CA ASP A 230 -17.98 2.45 13.39
C ASP A 230 -18.03 3.63 12.41
N LEU A 231 -18.34 3.31 11.15
CA LEU A 231 -18.38 4.26 10.04
C LEU A 231 -19.82 4.61 9.68
N ALA A 232 -20.02 5.86 9.28
CA ALA A 232 -21.28 6.35 8.72
C ALA A 232 -21.12 6.73 7.24
N ASP A 233 -22.24 6.71 6.53
CA ASP A 233 -22.45 7.30 5.21
C ASP A 233 -21.42 6.84 4.15
N ASP A 234 -20.81 7.79 3.43
CA ASP A 234 -19.91 7.53 2.29
C ASP A 234 -18.68 6.68 2.68
N LYS A 235 -18.15 6.88 3.89
CA LYS A 235 -16.99 6.15 4.41
C LYS A 235 -17.32 4.69 4.70
N LEU A 236 -18.53 4.46 5.25
CA LEU A 236 -19.05 3.10 5.43
C LEU A 236 -19.14 2.39 4.08
N CYS A 237 -19.56 3.09 3.02
CA CYS A 237 -19.68 2.46 1.71
C CYS A 237 -18.35 1.96 1.14
N ILE A 238 -17.30 2.76 1.28
CA ILE A 238 -15.94 2.39 0.86
C ILE A 238 -15.41 1.23 1.71
N HIS A 239 -15.64 1.27 3.02
CA HIS A 239 -15.26 0.17 3.91
C HIS A 239 -16.00 -1.13 3.60
N GLN A 240 -17.32 -1.07 3.35
CA GLN A 240 -18.14 -2.22 2.96
C GLN A 240 -17.66 -2.82 1.63
N TYR A 241 -17.29 -1.97 0.66
CA TYR A 241 -16.73 -2.42 -0.62
C TYR A 241 -15.50 -3.29 -0.38
N PHE A 242 -14.48 -2.79 0.32
CA PHE A 242 -13.24 -3.55 0.55
C PHE A 242 -13.45 -4.80 1.42
N ASN A 243 -14.35 -4.76 2.39
CA ASN A 243 -14.68 -5.92 3.22
C ASN A 243 -15.68 -6.90 2.59
N GLN A 244 -16.08 -6.68 1.33
CA GLN A 244 -17.06 -7.52 0.61
C GLN A 244 -18.38 -7.69 1.38
N ILE A 245 -18.82 -6.63 2.06
CA ILE A 245 -20.09 -6.61 2.79
C ILE A 245 -21.18 -6.17 1.82
N GLU A 246 -22.11 -7.08 1.53
CA GLU A 246 -23.24 -6.78 0.63
C GLU A 246 -24.22 -5.78 1.26
N ASN A 247 -24.57 -4.76 0.49
CA ASN A 247 -25.59 -3.77 0.83
C ASN A 247 -26.17 -3.20 -0.48
N ASP A 248 -27.49 -3.29 -0.63
CA ASP A 248 -28.23 -2.91 -1.84
C ASP A 248 -28.72 -1.45 -1.83
N GLY A 249 -28.28 -0.68 -0.82
CA GLY A 249 -28.51 0.74 -0.69
C GLY A 249 -28.04 1.52 -1.92
N ILE A 250 -28.76 2.60 -2.23
CA ILE A 250 -28.46 3.44 -3.41
C ILE A 250 -27.03 3.97 -3.35
N LEU A 251 -26.64 4.53 -2.20
CA LEU A 251 -25.31 5.08 -1.99
C LEU A 251 -24.22 4.00 -2.14
N GLN A 252 -24.43 2.82 -1.55
CA GLN A 252 -23.50 1.70 -1.66
C GLN A 252 -23.29 1.26 -3.11
N THR A 253 -24.38 1.14 -3.86
CA THR A 253 -24.32 0.72 -5.27
C THR A 253 -23.54 1.74 -6.09
N MET A 254 -23.77 3.04 -5.87
CA MET A 254 -23.04 4.10 -6.57
C MET A 254 -21.55 4.09 -6.24
N TYR A 255 -21.20 3.95 -4.96
CA TYR A 255 -19.80 3.85 -4.54
C TYR A 255 -19.13 2.59 -5.10
N SER A 256 -19.80 1.45 -5.07
CA SER A 256 -19.23 0.18 -5.56
C SER A 256 -18.90 0.28 -7.05
N LYS A 257 -19.84 0.76 -7.88
CA LYS A 257 -19.58 0.95 -9.32
C LYS A 257 -18.50 2.01 -9.59
N LEU A 258 -18.46 3.10 -8.81
CA LEU A 258 -17.40 4.11 -8.92
C LEU A 258 -16.03 3.51 -8.57
N LEU A 259 -15.93 2.76 -7.47
CA LEU A 259 -14.70 2.12 -7.03
C LEU A 259 -14.22 1.09 -8.06
N ASP A 260 -15.11 0.25 -8.59
CA ASP A 260 -14.77 -0.70 -9.67
C ASP A 260 -14.19 0.03 -10.88
N ARG A 261 -14.81 1.16 -11.27
CA ARG A 261 -14.33 2.00 -12.37
C ARG A 261 -12.94 2.58 -12.08
N LEU A 262 -12.72 3.14 -10.89
CA LEU A 262 -11.43 3.72 -10.49
C LEU A 262 -10.30 2.69 -10.35
N ILE A 263 -10.64 1.48 -9.90
CA ILE A 263 -9.72 0.34 -9.75
C ILE A 263 -9.35 -0.24 -11.11
N SER A 264 -10.28 -0.19 -12.08
CA SER A 264 -10.02 -0.57 -13.46
C SER A 264 -8.93 0.30 -14.09
N ARG A 265 -8.51 -0.05 -15.32
CA ARG A 265 -7.57 0.78 -16.09
C ARG A 265 -8.25 1.96 -16.79
N GLU A 266 -9.57 1.89 -16.94
CA GLU A 266 -10.45 2.90 -17.52
C GLU A 266 -10.93 3.83 -16.40
N ASN A 267 -10.05 4.69 -15.92
CA ASN A 267 -10.33 5.60 -14.80
C ASN A 267 -10.13 7.08 -15.15
N SER A 268 -10.24 7.42 -16.43
CA SER A 268 -10.25 8.81 -16.89
C SER A 268 -11.54 9.53 -16.48
N LYS A 269 -11.56 10.86 -16.64
CA LYS A 269 -12.77 11.67 -16.41
C LYS A 269 -13.92 11.22 -17.31
N ASP A 270 -13.61 10.93 -18.58
CA ASP A 270 -14.59 10.42 -19.54
C ASP A 270 -15.16 9.08 -19.12
N ASP A 271 -14.35 8.18 -18.56
CA ASP A 271 -14.83 6.88 -18.09
C ASP A 271 -15.80 7.01 -16.89
N ILE A 272 -15.63 8.04 -16.05
CA ILE A 272 -16.56 8.36 -14.96
C ILE A 272 -17.88 8.92 -15.52
N ILE A 273 -17.82 9.79 -16.53
CA ILE A 273 -19.03 10.28 -17.21
C ILE A 273 -19.76 9.11 -17.88
N MET A 274 -19.04 8.29 -18.64
CA MET A 274 -19.58 7.10 -19.29
C MET A 274 -20.24 6.18 -18.26
N LEU A 275 -19.59 5.94 -17.12
CA LEU A 275 -20.17 5.17 -16.03
C LEU A 275 -21.53 5.74 -15.59
N LEU A 276 -21.66 7.05 -15.44
CA LEU A 276 -22.90 7.70 -14.98
C LEU A 276 -24.00 7.72 -16.05
N GLU A 277 -23.62 7.69 -17.33
CA GLU A 277 -24.54 7.74 -18.47
C GLU A 277 -24.95 6.35 -18.98
N THR A 278 -24.42 5.24 -18.45
CA THR A 278 -24.79 3.90 -18.92
C THR A 278 -26.26 3.57 -18.65
N ASP A 279 -26.84 2.71 -19.49
CA ASP A 279 -28.17 2.15 -19.27
C ASP A 279 -28.18 1.01 -18.22
N ASP A 280 -27.02 0.62 -17.69
CA ASP A 280 -26.87 -0.45 -16.68
C ASP A 280 -27.29 -0.01 -15.27
N TRP A 281 -27.76 1.23 -15.13
CA TRP A 281 -28.38 1.73 -13.92
C TRP A 281 -29.85 1.35 -13.91
N GLY A 282 -30.31 0.70 -12.84
CA GLY A 282 -31.74 0.48 -12.65
C GLY A 282 -32.53 1.79 -12.63
N GLU A 283 -33.81 1.75 -13.00
CA GLU A 283 -34.69 2.94 -13.12
C GLU A 283 -34.62 3.89 -11.90
N LYS A 284 -34.44 3.34 -10.69
CA LYS A 284 -34.31 4.12 -9.44
C LYS A 284 -33.08 5.05 -9.38
N PHE A 285 -32.07 4.84 -10.22
CA PHE A 285 -30.81 5.59 -10.24
C PHE A 285 -30.72 6.60 -11.38
N LYS A 286 -31.48 6.39 -12.46
CA LYS A 286 -31.29 7.05 -13.76
C LYS A 286 -31.28 8.57 -13.67
N SER A 287 -32.27 9.16 -12.99
CA SER A 287 -32.32 10.62 -12.80
C SER A 287 -31.09 11.12 -12.04
N ARG A 288 -30.67 10.44 -10.97
CA ARG A 288 -29.53 10.89 -10.16
C ARG A 288 -28.21 10.78 -10.91
N THR A 289 -28.00 9.72 -11.68
CA THR A 289 -26.74 9.53 -12.42
C THR A 289 -26.66 10.51 -13.60
N GLN A 290 -27.77 10.80 -14.27
CA GLN A 290 -27.87 11.85 -15.29
C GLN A 290 -27.55 13.24 -14.72
N ASP A 291 -28.11 13.60 -13.56
CA ASP A 291 -27.82 14.88 -12.90
C ASP A 291 -26.33 15.03 -12.56
N LEU A 292 -25.70 13.95 -12.08
CA LEU A 292 -24.27 13.94 -11.78
C LEU A 292 -23.40 14.03 -13.03
N ALA A 293 -23.75 13.33 -14.10
CA ALA A 293 -23.05 13.41 -15.37
C ALA A 293 -23.10 14.83 -15.93
N GLN A 294 -24.29 15.46 -15.93
CA GLN A 294 -24.46 16.84 -16.35
C GLN A 294 -23.64 17.81 -15.50
N MET A 295 -23.67 17.65 -14.18
CA MET A 295 -22.85 18.45 -13.25
C MET A 295 -21.35 18.38 -13.60
N LEU A 296 -20.83 17.19 -13.92
CA LEU A 296 -19.42 17.01 -14.26
C LEU A 296 -19.07 17.65 -15.62
N ARG A 297 -19.96 17.56 -16.61
CA ARG A 297 -19.80 18.25 -17.90
C ARG A 297 -19.79 19.76 -17.73
N GLU A 298 -20.70 20.30 -16.92
CA GLU A 298 -20.75 21.73 -16.61
C GLU A 298 -19.53 22.20 -15.81
N PHE A 299 -18.93 21.32 -14.99
CA PHE A 299 -17.73 21.64 -14.23
C PHE A 299 -16.53 21.95 -15.13
N GLU A 300 -16.46 21.39 -16.34
CA GLU A 300 -15.39 21.68 -17.30
C GLU A 300 -15.55 23.05 -17.99
N ASN A 301 -16.72 23.70 -17.88
CA ASN A 301 -16.95 25.04 -18.42
C ASN A 301 -16.22 26.11 -17.59
N ASN A 302 -15.46 27.00 -18.23
CA ASN A 302 -14.60 27.99 -17.55
C ASN A 302 -15.32 29.27 -17.09
N GLU A 303 -16.66 29.29 -17.03
CA GLU A 303 -17.43 30.51 -16.77
C GLU A 303 -17.50 30.91 -15.28
N THR A 304 -17.25 29.98 -14.36
CA THR A 304 -17.34 30.20 -12.91
C THR A 304 -16.08 29.74 -12.19
N THR A 305 -15.80 30.37 -11.05
CA THR A 305 -14.63 30.01 -10.23
C THR A 305 -14.80 28.62 -9.60
N ILE A 306 -13.68 27.95 -9.28
CA ILE A 306 -13.71 26.63 -8.65
C ILE A 306 -14.47 26.65 -7.31
N SER A 307 -14.30 27.74 -6.52
CA SER A 307 -15.01 27.93 -5.25
C SER A 307 -16.54 27.99 -5.45
N GLU A 308 -17.01 28.70 -6.48
CA GLU A 308 -18.43 28.77 -6.82
C GLU A 308 -18.98 27.43 -7.32
N LYS A 309 -18.15 26.63 -8.01
CA LYS A 309 -18.56 25.29 -8.44
C LYS A 309 -18.72 24.36 -7.24
N PHE A 310 -17.78 24.38 -6.29
CA PHE A 310 -17.89 23.58 -5.07
C PHE A 310 -18.98 24.05 -4.12
N SER A 311 -19.30 25.35 -4.08
CA SER A 311 -20.38 25.87 -3.22
C SER A 311 -21.77 25.40 -3.65
N LYS A 312 -21.95 25.04 -4.92
CA LYS A 312 -23.18 24.41 -5.44
C LYS A 312 -23.30 22.92 -5.11
N ALA A 313 -22.19 22.25 -4.79
CA ALA A 313 -22.17 20.83 -4.45
C ALA A 313 -22.51 20.60 -2.97
N ILE A 314 -23.77 20.25 -2.70
CA ILE A 314 -24.31 20.13 -1.35
C ILE A 314 -23.93 18.77 -0.74
N LYS A 315 -23.93 17.70 -1.54
CA LYS A 315 -23.70 16.34 -1.05
C LYS A 315 -22.20 15.95 -1.11
N PRO A 316 -21.71 15.12 -0.18
CA PRO A 316 -20.31 14.67 -0.18
C PRO A 316 -19.88 14.00 -1.49
N LEU A 317 -20.72 13.12 -2.05
CA LEU A 317 -20.46 12.48 -3.34
C LEU A 317 -20.30 13.49 -4.49
N GLU A 318 -21.05 14.59 -4.49
CA GLU A 318 -20.92 15.64 -5.52
C GLU A 318 -19.56 16.33 -5.41
N ARG A 319 -19.21 16.77 -4.19
CA ARG A 319 -17.88 17.37 -3.93
C ARG A 319 -16.75 16.41 -4.30
N LEU A 320 -16.90 15.12 -4.00
CA LEU A 320 -15.94 14.10 -4.35
C LEU A 320 -15.75 13.98 -5.87
N LEU A 321 -16.84 13.89 -6.64
CA LEU A 321 -16.78 13.79 -8.10
C LEU A 321 -16.16 15.05 -8.72
N LEU A 322 -16.55 16.24 -8.25
CA LEU A 322 -15.93 17.49 -8.67
C LEU A 322 -14.42 17.51 -8.35
N MET A 323 -14.01 16.98 -7.18
CA MET A 323 -12.59 16.88 -6.82
C MET A 323 -11.81 15.95 -7.76
N LEU A 324 -12.38 14.80 -8.13
CA LEU A 324 -11.79 13.89 -9.14
C LEU A 324 -11.61 14.56 -10.50
N PHE A 325 -12.51 15.48 -10.86
CA PHE A 325 -12.42 16.26 -12.10
C PHE A 325 -11.46 17.44 -11.99
N HIS A 326 -11.28 17.96 -10.78
CA HIS A 326 -10.38 19.07 -10.53
C HIS A 326 -8.91 18.65 -10.39
N LYS A 327 -8.64 17.50 -9.74
CA LYS A 327 -7.30 17.05 -9.35
C LYS A 327 -6.96 15.69 -9.94
N GLU A 328 -5.79 15.62 -10.57
CA GLU A 328 -5.35 14.45 -11.34
C GLU A 328 -4.60 13.41 -10.51
N SER A 329 -4.05 13.81 -9.35
CA SER A 329 -3.25 12.93 -8.47
C SER A 329 -3.44 13.28 -7.00
N ILE A 330 -3.13 12.33 -6.12
CA ILE A 330 -3.09 12.53 -4.68
C ILE A 330 -2.05 13.59 -4.29
N GLU A 331 -0.96 13.70 -5.06
CA GLU A 331 0.04 14.77 -4.89
C GLU A 331 -0.60 16.15 -5.08
N SER A 332 -1.38 16.32 -6.15
CA SER A 332 -2.10 17.57 -6.41
C SER A 332 -3.23 17.84 -5.39
N LEU A 333 -3.78 16.80 -4.76
CA LEU A 333 -4.77 16.93 -3.68
C LEU A 333 -4.12 17.41 -2.38
N ILE A 334 -2.93 16.90 -2.06
CA ILE A 334 -2.18 17.28 -0.84
C ILE A 334 -1.85 18.76 -0.80
N GLU A 335 -1.50 19.34 -1.96
CA GLU A 335 -1.19 20.75 -2.11
C GLU A 335 -2.44 21.64 -2.18
N TYR A 336 -3.62 21.05 -2.33
CA TYR A 336 -4.84 21.79 -2.55
C TYR A 336 -5.57 22.11 -1.26
N GLN A 337 -5.97 23.38 -1.13
CA GLN A 337 -6.79 23.83 -0.01
C GLN A 337 -7.92 24.76 -0.45
N LEU A 338 -9.11 24.53 0.11
CA LEU A 338 -10.23 25.48 0.10
C LEU A 338 -10.79 25.63 1.51
N ASP A 339 -11.04 26.88 1.93
CA ASP A 339 -11.52 27.23 3.27
C ASP A 339 -12.86 26.60 3.65
N MET A 340 -13.69 26.27 2.64
CA MET A 340 -15.00 25.67 2.84
C MET A 340 -14.94 24.17 3.17
N PHE A 341 -13.81 23.50 2.90
CA PHE A 341 -13.69 22.07 3.16
C PHE A 341 -13.36 21.77 4.61
N THR A 342 -13.96 20.69 5.10
CA THR A 342 -13.78 20.18 6.45
C THR A 342 -12.78 19.04 6.48
N GLU A 343 -12.42 18.59 7.68
CA GLU A 343 -11.61 17.38 7.87
C GLU A 343 -12.24 16.17 7.17
N ASP A 344 -13.56 16.06 7.24
CA ASP A 344 -14.33 14.96 6.66
C ASP A 344 -14.29 14.98 5.12
N ASP A 345 -14.30 16.16 4.49
CA ASP A 345 -14.18 16.30 3.04
C ASP A 345 -12.81 15.80 2.55
N TYR A 346 -11.70 16.25 3.16
CA TYR A 346 -10.36 15.77 2.79
C TYR A 346 -10.19 14.28 3.07
N LEU A 347 -10.80 13.78 4.14
CA LEU A 347 -10.80 12.35 4.43
C LEU A 347 -11.47 11.57 3.29
N LEU A 348 -12.66 11.97 2.85
CA LEU A 348 -13.36 11.33 1.73
C LEU A 348 -12.55 11.41 0.43
N PHE A 349 -11.96 12.58 0.14
CA PHE A 349 -11.09 12.75 -1.03
C PHE A 349 -9.88 11.83 -0.95
N SER A 350 -9.23 11.73 0.22
CA SER A 350 -8.04 10.91 0.43
C SER A 350 -8.31 9.43 0.17
N LEU A 351 -9.46 8.90 0.61
CA LEU A 351 -9.85 7.51 0.41
C LEU A 351 -9.90 7.19 -1.09
N ILE A 352 -10.61 8.03 -1.85
CA ILE A 352 -10.92 7.78 -3.26
C ILE A 352 -9.72 8.05 -4.16
N PHE A 353 -8.94 9.10 -3.88
CA PHE A 353 -7.70 9.36 -4.60
C PHE A 353 -6.68 8.24 -4.35
N GLY A 354 -6.60 7.71 -3.12
CA GLY A 354 -5.77 6.55 -2.81
C GLY A 354 -6.18 5.30 -3.60
N VAL A 355 -7.49 5.04 -3.74
CA VAL A 355 -8.02 3.94 -4.58
C VAL A 355 -7.63 4.11 -6.04
N ARG A 356 -7.89 5.30 -6.62
CA ARG A 356 -7.61 5.60 -8.03
C ARG A 356 -6.12 5.50 -8.37
N ASP A 357 -5.29 6.08 -7.51
CA ASP A 357 -3.85 6.19 -7.74
C ASP A 357 -3.12 4.89 -7.40
N LYS A 358 -3.72 4.05 -6.56
CA LYS A 358 -3.15 2.81 -6.05
C LYS A 358 -1.83 3.07 -5.31
N PHE A 359 -1.21 2.03 -4.79
CA PHE A 359 0.07 2.19 -4.08
C PHE A 359 1.17 2.79 -4.98
N ILE A 360 1.22 2.39 -6.26
CA ILE A 360 2.31 2.75 -7.18
C ILE A 360 2.42 4.25 -7.50
N LYS A 361 1.30 4.97 -7.60
CA LYS A 361 1.32 6.43 -7.86
C LYS A 361 1.32 7.26 -6.58
N THR A 362 1.46 6.63 -5.41
CA THR A 362 1.52 7.39 -4.16
C THR A 362 2.83 8.20 -4.10
N PRO A 363 2.81 9.47 -3.65
CA PRO A 363 3.96 10.35 -3.65
C PRO A 363 5.18 9.74 -2.98
N LYS A 364 6.34 9.96 -3.59
CA LYS A 364 7.60 9.40 -3.11
C LYS A 364 7.88 9.76 -1.65
N PHE A 365 7.71 11.02 -1.30
CA PHE A 365 7.97 11.50 0.04
C PHE A 365 7.10 10.82 1.12
N ILE A 366 5.92 10.29 0.79
CA ILE A 366 5.08 9.56 1.75
C ILE A 366 5.64 8.15 1.98
N ARG A 367 6.00 7.45 0.90
CA ARG A 367 6.57 6.09 0.96
C ARG A 367 7.97 6.03 1.61
N GLU A 368 8.67 7.16 1.66
CA GLU A 368 9.93 7.34 2.40
C GLU A 368 9.75 7.49 3.93
N TYR A 369 8.51 7.55 4.43
CA TYR A 369 8.27 7.55 5.87
C TYR A 369 8.66 6.18 6.44
N GLN A 370 9.47 6.20 7.50
CA GLN A 370 10.10 5.01 8.03
C GLN A 370 9.06 3.94 8.42
N ASN A 371 9.29 2.69 7.99
CA ASN A 371 8.41 1.53 8.19
C ASN A 371 7.05 1.59 7.48
N LEU A 372 6.67 2.69 6.80
CA LEU A 372 5.35 2.78 6.17
C LEU A 372 5.22 1.79 5.01
N GLN A 373 6.19 1.73 4.12
CA GLN A 373 6.16 0.82 2.97
C GLN A 373 6.00 -0.64 3.40
N ASN A 374 6.79 -1.09 4.38
CA ASN A 374 6.69 -2.44 4.90
C ASN A 374 5.36 -2.71 5.61
N PHE A 375 4.83 -1.73 6.36
CA PHE A 375 3.54 -1.84 7.02
C PHE A 375 2.40 -2.01 6.01
N ILE A 376 2.31 -1.09 5.03
CA ILE A 376 1.27 -1.13 3.99
C ILE A 376 1.39 -2.38 3.14
N SER A 377 2.61 -2.78 2.78
CA SER A 377 2.86 -4.05 2.08
C SER A 377 2.34 -5.26 2.84
N SER A 378 2.57 -5.31 4.16
CA SER A 378 2.04 -6.37 5.03
C SER A 378 0.51 -6.36 5.04
N LYS A 379 -0.12 -5.18 5.11
CA LYS A 379 -1.58 -5.03 5.05
C LYS A 379 -2.19 -5.44 3.71
N MET A 380 -1.53 -5.13 2.60
CA MET A 380 -1.96 -5.60 1.27
C MET A 380 -1.90 -7.12 1.15
N ALA A 381 -0.83 -7.75 1.65
CA ALA A 381 -0.71 -9.21 1.61
C ALA A 381 -1.70 -9.91 2.56
N GLU A 382 -1.91 -9.36 3.77
CA GLU A 382 -2.95 -9.83 4.70
C GLU A 382 -4.35 -9.75 4.06
N TYR A 383 -4.65 -8.63 3.40
CA TYR A 383 -5.91 -8.43 2.67
C TYR A 383 -6.08 -9.45 1.55
N ALA A 384 -5.06 -9.64 0.70
CA ALA A 384 -5.08 -10.61 -0.39
C ALA A 384 -5.35 -12.04 0.10
N HIS A 385 -4.64 -12.49 1.13
CA HIS A 385 -4.83 -13.85 1.66
C HIS A 385 -6.15 -14.04 2.42
N SER A 386 -6.70 -12.96 2.98
CA SER A 386 -8.07 -12.96 3.52
C SER A 386 -9.10 -13.20 2.41
N GLU A 387 -9.00 -12.50 1.28
CA GLU A 387 -9.89 -12.70 0.12
C GLU A 387 -9.76 -14.11 -0.47
N LEU A 388 -8.54 -14.62 -0.55
CA LEU A 388 -8.27 -15.98 -1.02
C LEU A 388 -8.73 -17.07 -0.04
N LYS A 389 -8.89 -16.74 1.25
CA LYS A 389 -9.08 -17.69 2.35
C LYS A 389 -7.94 -18.72 2.44
N SER A 390 -6.70 -18.29 2.20
CA SER A 390 -5.54 -19.19 2.14
C SER A 390 -5.03 -19.64 3.52
N GLY A 391 -5.43 -18.95 4.60
CA GLY A 391 -4.93 -19.22 5.96
C GLY A 391 -3.50 -18.74 6.21
N ILE A 392 -2.82 -18.16 5.21
CA ILE A 392 -1.47 -17.62 5.36
C ILE A 392 -1.51 -16.40 6.27
N LYS A 393 -0.57 -16.33 7.22
CA LYS A 393 -0.37 -15.16 8.08
C LYS A 393 1.08 -14.77 8.17
N PHE A 394 1.32 -13.47 8.21
CA PHE A 394 2.66 -12.91 8.37
C PHE A 394 2.90 -12.41 9.79
N LYS A 395 4.18 -12.28 10.13
CA LYS A 395 4.62 -11.63 11.35
C LYS A 395 4.17 -10.17 11.34
N SER A 396 3.42 -9.77 12.35
CA SER A 396 2.92 -8.41 12.50
C SER A 396 4.04 -7.37 12.39
N THR A 397 3.81 -6.36 11.57
CA THR A 397 4.63 -5.16 11.47
C THR A 397 4.06 -4.07 12.37
N SER A 398 4.94 -3.31 13.04
CA SER A 398 4.50 -2.20 13.89
C SER A 398 3.87 -1.10 13.04
N SER A 399 2.66 -0.68 13.40
CA SER A 399 2.00 0.45 12.75
C SER A 399 2.83 1.75 12.92
N PRO A 400 3.11 2.49 11.84
CA PRO A 400 3.78 3.78 11.93
C PRO A 400 2.88 4.80 12.64
N LYS A 401 3.44 5.51 13.63
CA LYS A 401 2.68 6.49 14.44
C LYS A 401 2.30 7.71 13.61
N THR A 402 1.03 8.02 13.44
CA THR A 402 0.65 9.22 12.68
C THR A 402 1.12 10.51 13.38
N VAL A 403 1.05 11.64 12.67
CA VAL A 403 1.30 12.96 13.27
C VAL A 403 0.38 13.20 14.46
N TRP A 404 -0.88 12.77 14.35
CA TRP A 404 -1.85 12.86 15.42
C TRP A 404 -1.48 11.99 16.63
N ASP A 405 -1.05 10.74 16.41
CA ASP A 405 -0.59 9.84 17.49
C ASP A 405 0.61 10.45 18.24
N ILE A 406 1.54 11.06 17.49
CA ILE A 406 2.72 11.73 18.06
C ILE A 406 2.29 12.95 18.88
N LEU A 407 1.34 13.76 18.40
CA LEU A 407 0.83 14.93 19.12
C LEU A 407 0.04 14.54 20.37
N ASN A 408 -0.66 13.41 20.35
CA ASN A 408 -1.49 12.95 21.46
C ASN A 408 -0.71 12.10 22.49
N THR A 409 0.59 11.87 22.26
CA THR A 409 1.45 11.19 23.23
C THR A 409 1.80 12.12 24.40
N LYS A 410 1.89 11.58 25.62
CA LYS A 410 2.27 12.35 26.83
C LYS A 410 3.65 13.00 26.59
N ASN A 411 3.76 14.30 26.87
CA ASN A 411 5.01 15.10 26.82
C ASN A 411 5.63 15.38 25.43
N THR A 412 5.03 14.91 24.33
CA THR A 412 5.54 15.18 22.97
C THR A 412 4.83 16.35 22.29
N ALA A 413 3.56 16.62 22.61
CA ALA A 413 2.73 17.63 21.94
C ALA A 413 3.39 19.01 21.82
N LYS A 414 4.05 19.50 22.89
CA LYS A 414 4.76 20.80 22.87
C LYS A 414 5.95 20.78 21.90
N LYS A 415 6.76 19.72 21.91
CA LYS A 415 7.94 19.57 21.05
C LYS A 415 7.53 19.41 19.59
N ALA A 416 6.55 18.54 19.34
CA ALA A 416 5.97 18.31 18.02
C ALA A 416 5.29 19.58 17.49
N GLY A 417 4.51 20.27 18.33
CA GLY A 417 3.86 21.53 17.97
C GLY A 417 4.84 22.63 17.59
N LYS A 418 6.01 22.71 18.25
CA LYS A 418 7.09 23.62 17.82
C LYS A 418 7.68 23.22 16.47
N LYS A 419 7.97 21.93 16.25
CA LYS A 419 8.53 21.42 14.98
C LYS A 419 7.58 21.58 13.79
N LEU A 420 6.28 21.49 14.03
CA LEU A 420 5.23 21.66 13.02
C LEU A 420 4.77 23.12 12.87
N GLU A 421 5.26 24.03 13.72
CA GLU A 421 4.85 25.44 13.79
C GLU A 421 3.34 25.61 14.03
N ILE A 422 2.81 24.82 14.97
CA ILE A 422 1.39 24.83 15.40
C ILE A 422 1.27 25.10 16.90
N THR A 423 2.19 25.88 17.47
CA THR A 423 2.23 26.15 18.92
C THR A 423 0.91 26.72 19.45
N ASP A 424 0.22 27.51 18.64
CA ASP A 424 -1.08 28.13 18.98
C ASP A 424 -2.24 27.13 19.03
N CYS A 425 -2.01 25.92 18.51
CA CYS A 425 -2.94 24.80 18.59
C CYS A 425 -2.70 23.93 19.82
N VAL A 426 -1.63 24.16 20.59
CA VAL A 426 -1.23 23.33 21.74
C VAL A 426 -1.50 24.07 23.05
N GLN A 427 -2.52 23.64 23.78
CA GLN A 427 -2.90 24.24 25.06
C GLN A 427 -2.35 23.43 26.24
N ALA A 428 -1.69 24.10 27.18
CA ALA A 428 -1.32 23.50 28.46
C ALA A 428 -2.55 23.35 29.36
N VAL A 429 -2.76 22.13 29.84
CA VAL A 429 -3.79 21.75 30.81
C VAL A 429 -3.09 21.23 32.05
N MET A 430 -3.28 21.94 33.17
CA MET A 430 -2.74 21.52 34.47
C MET A 430 -3.63 20.41 35.04
N SER A 431 -3.06 19.25 35.36
CA SER A 431 -3.75 18.22 36.13
C SER A 431 -3.25 18.23 37.57
N GLY A 432 -4.12 18.59 38.52
CA GLY A 432 -3.88 18.58 39.95
C GLY A 432 -5.02 19.27 40.71
N ASP A 433 -5.15 18.99 42.01
CA ASP A 433 -6.08 19.70 42.91
C ASP A 433 -5.65 21.17 43.01
N CYS A 434 -6.24 22.00 42.15
CA CYS A 434 -6.03 23.43 42.12
C CYS A 434 -6.91 24.08 43.20
N GLN A 435 -6.29 24.61 44.25
CA GLN A 435 -6.98 25.47 45.19
C GLN A 435 -6.77 26.93 44.75
N ILE A 436 -7.87 27.64 44.51
CA ILE A 436 -7.85 29.06 44.23
C ILE A 436 -7.86 29.78 45.58
N GLN A 437 -6.81 30.52 45.90
CA GLN A 437 -6.71 31.35 47.11
C GLN A 437 -6.54 32.81 46.67
N GLY A 438 -7.63 33.58 46.65
CA GLY A 438 -7.63 34.94 46.07
C GLY A 438 -7.43 34.91 44.55
N ASN A 439 -6.48 35.68 44.02
CA ASN A 439 -6.10 35.66 42.60
C ASN A 439 -5.06 34.58 42.25
N ASP A 440 -4.52 33.87 43.25
CA ASP A 440 -3.44 32.92 43.06
C ASP A 440 -3.96 31.48 42.96
N ARG A 441 -3.35 30.71 42.05
CA ARG A 441 -3.63 29.28 41.83
C ARG A 441 -2.55 28.45 42.51
N ILE A 442 -2.90 27.76 43.59
CA ILE A 442 -1.97 26.91 44.35
C ILE A 442 -2.25 25.45 43.99
N PHE A 443 -1.24 24.76 43.46
CA PHE A 443 -1.31 23.34 43.11
C PHE A 443 -0.72 22.50 44.23
N LYS A 444 -1.45 21.48 44.73
CA LYS A 444 -0.90 20.49 45.66
C LYS A 444 -0.03 19.47 44.90
N GLY A 445 1.28 19.49 45.14
CA GLY A 445 2.27 18.57 44.56
C GLY A 445 2.90 19.04 43.24
N TYR A 446 3.74 18.19 42.63
CA TYR A 446 4.30 18.43 41.30
C TYR A 446 3.22 18.20 40.23
N ALA A 447 2.64 19.28 39.70
CA ALA A 447 1.72 19.21 38.57
C ALA A 447 2.51 19.20 37.24
N GLU A 448 2.61 18.04 36.60
CA GLU A 448 3.12 17.98 35.22
C GLU A 448 2.09 18.58 34.26
N PRO A 449 2.46 19.55 33.41
CA PRO A 449 1.56 20.09 32.40
C PRO A 449 1.23 19.00 31.38
N LYS A 450 -0.07 18.69 31.23
CA LYS A 450 -0.58 17.95 30.07
C LYS A 450 -0.81 18.94 28.93
N TYR A 451 -0.76 18.47 27.71
CA TYR A 451 -1.01 19.31 26.54
C TYR A 451 -2.20 18.75 25.77
N LYS A 452 -3.12 19.61 25.35
CA LYS A 452 -4.27 19.27 24.50
C LYS A 452 -4.19 20.05 23.19
N ILE A 453 -4.68 19.43 22.11
CA ILE A 453 -4.78 20.06 20.80
C ILE A 453 -6.13 20.77 20.67
N ILE A 454 -6.12 22.00 20.18
CA ILE A 454 -7.34 22.76 19.83
C ILE A 454 -7.73 22.38 18.40
N GLU A 455 -8.59 21.38 18.25
CA GLU A 455 -8.89 20.71 16.96
C GLU A 455 -9.29 21.67 15.83
N ASN A 456 -10.22 22.60 16.07
CA ASN A 456 -10.68 23.54 15.04
C ASN A 456 -9.57 24.48 14.52
N LYS A 457 -8.61 24.86 15.37
CA LYS A 457 -7.45 25.65 14.95
C LYS A 457 -6.41 24.78 14.27
N TYR A 458 -6.22 23.58 14.80
CA TYR A 458 -5.27 22.60 14.29
C TYR A 458 -5.57 22.26 12.83
N PHE A 459 -6.80 21.85 12.52
CA PHE A 459 -7.18 21.46 11.16
C PHE A 459 -6.86 22.58 10.15
N LYS A 460 -7.30 23.82 10.42
CA LYS A 460 -7.08 24.98 9.53
C LYS A 460 -5.62 25.25 9.21
N ILE A 461 -4.71 24.97 10.15
CA ILE A 461 -3.27 25.22 9.96
C ILE A 461 -2.58 23.99 9.36
N ILE A 462 -2.92 22.79 9.82
CA ILE A 462 -2.21 21.57 9.43
C ILE A 462 -2.65 21.04 8.07
N SER A 463 -3.90 21.28 7.65
CA SER A 463 -4.43 20.79 6.38
C SER A 463 -3.59 21.32 5.20
N SER A 464 -3.20 22.60 5.26
CA SER A 464 -2.35 23.28 4.29
C SER A 464 -0.85 23.00 4.41
N LYS A 465 -0.40 22.38 5.50
CA LYS A 465 1.02 22.05 5.69
C LYS A 465 1.37 20.74 5.00
N ASN A 466 2.32 20.79 4.07
CA ASN A 466 2.97 19.60 3.55
C ASN A 466 4.06 19.13 4.53
N ILE A 467 3.90 17.91 5.05
CA ILE A 467 4.86 17.31 5.99
C ILE A 467 5.82 16.45 5.17
N SER A 468 7.11 16.80 5.15
CA SER A 468 8.13 16.00 4.47
C SER A 468 8.46 14.72 5.25
N ALA A 469 9.06 13.74 4.55
CA ALA A 469 9.58 12.52 5.18
C ALA A 469 10.57 12.82 6.30
N GLU A 470 11.44 13.79 6.09
CA GLU A 470 12.42 14.21 7.10
C GLU A 470 11.74 14.75 8.36
N ILE A 471 10.76 15.65 8.20
CA ILE A 471 10.03 16.22 9.34
C ILE A 471 9.30 15.10 10.09
N TYR A 472 8.59 14.23 9.36
CA TYR A 472 7.84 13.13 9.96
C TYR A 472 8.76 12.16 10.71
N ASN A 473 9.84 11.70 10.08
CA ASN A 473 10.80 10.77 10.70
C ASN A 473 11.47 11.41 11.94
N ASN A 474 11.69 12.73 11.94
CA ASN A 474 12.15 13.47 13.11
C ASN A 474 11.10 13.57 14.23
N LEU A 475 9.81 13.65 13.88
CA LEU A 475 8.71 13.62 14.84
C LEU A 475 8.55 12.24 15.46
N ALA A 476 8.65 11.17 14.68
CA ALA A 476 8.51 9.79 15.13
C ALA A 476 9.58 9.37 16.16
N ARG A 477 10.74 10.05 16.16
CA ARG A 477 11.84 9.86 17.11
C ARG A 477 11.68 10.63 18.42
N LEU A 478 10.65 11.47 18.55
CA LEU A 478 10.39 12.18 19.79
C LEU A 478 10.04 11.21 20.91
N LYS A 479 10.73 11.39 22.05
CA LYS A 479 10.45 10.71 23.33
C LYS A 479 9.67 11.63 24.25
#